data_AF-A7RXM7-F1
#
_entry.id   AF-A7RXM7-F1
#
_cell.length_a   1.000
_cell.length_b   1.000
_cell.length_c   1.000
_cell.angle_alpha   90.00
_cell.angle_beta   90.00
_cell.angle_gamma   90.00
#
_symmetry.space_group_name_H-M   'P 1'
#
loop_
_entity.id
_entity.type
_entity.pdbx_description
1 polymer ?
#
loop_
_entity_poly.entity_id
_entity_poly.type
_entity_poly.pdbx_seq_one_letter_code
_entity_poly.pdbx_strand_id
1 'polypeptide(L)'
;MTRFEESFWEQKGYEELRKSCRQGSDFCKEIAAIFNERSKIELSYADSLSKLSVKAQKLLAKDVVGTLKSSWEKISWNIESEADIHRTLANQLHGEAAKQIKAFVETQSKTRKPVEVEVEKAYKNFSDRLSDSLKKKGASHSKSKEVETLHDQMEDTKQGKGKAVSDKDITKLEAKIKKGMESAIKSDKDYREMYMKTERTRLEWEATMSKYCQTCEKLEEERVGHLKDMFSLYGNMLAAVIPELQQVYESIQHEASQISPKEDVNTIADVKGSPRGPSEQTLYDCYEEDLENNFNFERRKEALNAKIKILASELEKEKKAKTGVVNLMDTYSATPEYCNQETQNDVAMQITHVNAVIDSLQASSYKLQCSLAKLTGNSQPQHPLMDYITSTRDKQGTVQSTLRKPLDLVKSPGGYESDDQLDDEFDDFQPDGTVLCQCKAIYDYQATQSDELTIHPGDIITVTARLDNGWWQGDLNNQQGIFPASYVEEI
;
A
#
# COMPACT_ATOMS: atom_id res chain seq x y z
N MET A 1 -15.33 42.86 -23.63
CA MET A 1 -14.94 41.47 -23.94
C MET A 1 -15.61 41.12 -25.25
N THR A 2 -14.86 40.63 -26.23
CA THR A 2 -15.37 40.23 -27.55
C THR A 2 -16.24 38.98 -27.41
N ARG A 3 -17.48 39.04 -27.91
CA ARG A 3 -18.41 37.88 -27.90
C ARG A 3 -18.25 37.02 -29.15
N PHE A 4 -18.73 35.78 -29.12
CA PHE A 4 -18.74 34.90 -30.30
C PHE A 4 -19.58 35.50 -31.43
N GLU A 5 -20.72 36.09 -31.08
CA GLU A 5 -21.57 36.81 -32.03
C GLU A 5 -20.86 38.00 -32.69
N GLU A 6 -19.82 38.58 -32.10
CA GLU A 6 -19.07 39.69 -32.72
C GLU A 6 -17.89 39.19 -33.57
N SER A 7 -17.52 37.91 -33.42
CA SER A 7 -16.24 37.37 -33.90
C SER A 7 -16.40 36.31 -34.97
N PHE A 8 -17.50 35.58 -34.98
CA PHE A 8 -17.73 34.45 -35.89
C PHE A 8 -18.85 34.78 -36.89
N TRP A 9 -18.49 35.50 -37.95
CA TRP A 9 -19.39 35.77 -39.08
C TRP A 9 -18.89 35.14 -40.37
N GLU A 10 -19.73 35.19 -41.39
CA GLU A 10 -19.49 34.57 -42.68
C GLU A 10 -19.32 33.05 -42.59
N GLN A 11 -19.10 32.42 -43.74
CA GLN A 11 -18.94 30.97 -43.81
C GLN A 11 -17.69 30.50 -43.04
N LYS A 12 -16.60 31.28 -43.11
CA LYS A 12 -15.35 30.96 -42.41
C LYS A 12 -15.51 30.99 -40.89
N GLY A 13 -16.19 32.01 -40.35
CA GLY A 13 -16.44 32.09 -38.90
C GLY A 13 -17.33 30.95 -38.40
N TYR A 14 -18.36 30.59 -39.17
CA TYR A 14 -19.19 29.41 -38.88
C TYR A 14 -18.37 28.12 -38.80
N GLU A 15 -17.51 27.86 -39.79
CA GLU A 15 -16.68 26.66 -39.85
C GLU A 15 -15.67 26.57 -38.70
N GLU A 16 -15.01 27.68 -38.36
CA GLU A 16 -14.09 27.74 -37.21
C GLU A 16 -14.81 27.53 -35.88
N LEU A 17 -15.97 28.17 -35.66
CA LEU A 17 -16.75 27.97 -34.44
C LEU A 17 -17.22 26.51 -34.31
N ARG A 18 -17.72 25.93 -35.40
CA ARG A 18 -18.13 24.52 -35.46
C ARG A 18 -16.97 23.59 -35.13
N LYS A 19 -15.78 23.87 -35.66
CA LYS A 19 -14.56 23.10 -35.37
C LYS A 19 -14.17 23.20 -33.89
N SER A 20 -14.17 24.41 -33.33
CA SER A 20 -13.89 24.64 -31.90
C SER A 20 -14.85 23.85 -31.00
N CYS A 21 -16.16 23.88 -31.28
CA CYS A 21 -17.15 23.11 -30.51
C CYS A 21 -16.94 21.58 -30.61
N ARG A 22 -16.44 21.07 -31.75
CA ARG A 22 -16.09 19.64 -31.88
C ARG A 22 -14.84 19.29 -31.08
N GLN A 23 -13.81 20.11 -31.18
CA GLN A 23 -12.56 19.92 -30.43
C GLN A 23 -12.81 19.96 -28.91
N GLY A 24 -13.64 20.87 -28.42
CA GLY A 24 -14.04 20.90 -27.02
C GLY A 24 -14.77 19.62 -26.57
N SER A 25 -15.64 19.08 -27.41
CA SER A 25 -16.33 17.80 -27.14
C SER A 25 -15.38 16.62 -27.12
N ASP A 26 -14.42 16.56 -28.03
CA ASP A 26 -13.44 15.47 -28.10
C ASP A 26 -12.47 15.54 -26.93
N PHE A 27 -12.03 16.74 -26.55
CA PHE A 27 -11.25 16.96 -25.33
C PHE A 27 -11.95 16.41 -24.08
N CYS A 28 -13.24 16.68 -23.89
CA CYS A 28 -14.00 16.12 -22.78
C CYS A 28 -14.05 14.58 -22.80
N LYS A 29 -14.15 13.95 -23.98
CA LYS A 29 -14.14 12.48 -24.09
C LYS A 29 -12.79 11.90 -23.69
N GLU A 30 -11.69 12.55 -24.08
CA GLU A 30 -10.33 12.15 -23.68
C GLU A 30 -10.15 12.26 -22.16
N ILE A 31 -10.60 13.36 -21.53
CA ILE A 31 -10.59 13.48 -20.06
C ILE A 31 -11.40 12.37 -19.39
N ALA A 32 -12.59 12.07 -19.91
CA ALA A 32 -13.41 10.97 -19.40
C ALA A 32 -12.74 9.60 -19.58
N ALA A 33 -11.96 9.41 -20.65
CA ALA A 33 -11.17 8.20 -20.87
C ALA A 33 -10.05 8.09 -19.83
N ILE A 34 -9.32 9.17 -19.57
CA ILE A 34 -8.26 9.24 -18.56
C ILE A 34 -8.78 8.87 -17.17
N PHE A 35 -9.90 9.46 -16.73
CA PHE A 35 -10.49 9.10 -15.43
C PHE A 35 -10.94 7.65 -15.36
N ASN A 36 -11.46 7.10 -16.47
CA ASN A 36 -11.83 5.70 -16.55
C ASN A 36 -10.62 4.76 -16.53
N GLU A 37 -9.50 5.14 -17.13
CA GLU A 37 -8.24 4.40 -17.04
C GLU A 37 -7.65 4.46 -15.63
N ARG A 38 -7.64 5.65 -14.99
CA ARG A 38 -7.23 5.78 -13.60
C ARG A 38 -8.08 4.92 -12.67
N SER A 39 -9.39 4.90 -12.85
CA SER A 39 -10.31 4.01 -12.10
C SER A 39 -9.91 2.54 -12.23
N LYS A 40 -9.56 2.06 -13.43
CA LYS A 40 -9.13 0.67 -13.64
C LYS A 40 -7.82 0.35 -12.93
N ILE A 41 -6.89 1.31 -12.88
CA ILE A 41 -5.62 1.15 -12.17
C ILE A 41 -5.88 0.98 -10.67
N GLU A 42 -6.70 1.86 -10.08
CA GLU A 42 -7.09 1.78 -8.67
C GLU A 42 -7.80 0.45 -8.35
N LEU A 43 -8.72 0.01 -9.21
CA LEU A 43 -9.42 -1.26 -9.02
C LEU A 43 -8.47 -2.47 -9.08
N SER A 44 -7.50 -2.45 -10.01
CA SER A 44 -6.51 -3.52 -10.12
C SER A 44 -5.59 -3.57 -8.90
N TYR A 45 -5.26 -2.42 -8.31
CA TYR A 45 -4.48 -2.35 -7.08
C TYR A 45 -5.28 -2.92 -5.90
N ALA A 46 -6.53 -2.48 -5.72
CA ALA A 46 -7.46 -3.01 -4.72
C ALA A 46 -7.63 -4.53 -4.81
N ASP A 47 -7.85 -5.08 -6.01
CA ASP A 47 -8.00 -6.53 -6.21
C ASP A 47 -6.72 -7.32 -5.86
N SER A 48 -5.56 -6.68 -6.00
CA SER A 48 -4.27 -7.28 -5.63
C SER A 48 -4.10 -7.29 -4.11
N LEU A 49 -4.47 -6.19 -3.43
CA LEU A 49 -4.48 -6.10 -1.98
C LEU A 49 -5.46 -7.11 -1.34
N SER A 50 -6.68 -7.23 -1.85
CA SER A 50 -7.63 -8.22 -1.31
C SER A 50 -7.11 -9.65 -1.42
N LYS A 51 -6.41 -9.99 -2.51
CA LYS A 51 -5.75 -11.31 -2.65
C LYS A 51 -4.64 -11.49 -1.60
N LEU A 52 -3.90 -10.43 -1.28
CA LEU A 52 -2.88 -10.46 -0.22
C LEU A 52 -3.53 -10.61 1.16
N SER A 53 -4.63 -9.91 1.45
CA SER A 53 -5.39 -10.09 2.69
C SER A 53 -5.84 -11.54 2.86
N VAL A 54 -6.47 -12.13 1.84
CA VAL A 54 -6.87 -13.55 1.87
C VAL A 54 -5.68 -14.49 2.09
N LYS A 55 -4.51 -14.19 1.51
CA LYS A 55 -3.28 -14.97 1.75
C LYS A 55 -2.77 -14.80 3.18
N ALA A 56 -2.82 -13.60 3.74
CA ALA A 56 -2.42 -13.29 5.11
C ALA A 56 -3.32 -14.02 6.12
N GLN A 57 -4.64 -13.98 5.91
CA GLN A 57 -5.62 -14.69 6.75
C GLN A 57 -5.41 -16.20 6.76
N LYS A 58 -5.02 -16.81 5.63
CA LYS A 58 -4.72 -18.25 5.57
C LYS A 58 -3.56 -18.68 6.47
N LEU A 59 -2.66 -17.76 6.87
CA LEU A 59 -1.60 -18.08 7.82
C LEU A 59 -2.12 -18.34 9.23
N LEU A 60 -3.32 -17.84 9.58
CA LEU A 60 -3.96 -18.06 10.89
C LEU A 60 -4.41 -19.51 11.10
N ALA A 61 -4.49 -20.30 10.02
CA ALA A 61 -4.78 -21.74 10.10
C ALA A 61 -3.59 -22.58 10.56
N LYS A 62 -2.41 -21.97 10.78
CA LYS A 62 -1.22 -22.64 11.32
C LYS A 62 -1.24 -22.63 12.86
N ASP A 63 -0.38 -23.45 13.47
CA ASP A 63 -0.21 -23.60 14.93
C ASP A 63 0.48 -22.39 15.62
N VAL A 64 0.09 -21.18 15.22
CA VAL A 64 0.46 -19.92 15.89
C VAL A 64 -0.57 -19.65 16.99
N VAL A 65 -0.10 -19.18 18.14
CA VAL A 65 -0.91 -18.87 19.33
C VAL A 65 -0.42 -17.56 19.93
N GLY A 66 -1.15 -17.03 20.91
CA GLY A 66 -0.75 -15.81 21.63
C GLY A 66 -1.11 -14.51 20.93
N THR A 67 -0.52 -13.43 21.43
CA THR A 67 -0.65 -12.05 20.98
C THR A 67 -0.25 -11.87 19.52
N LEU A 68 0.84 -12.51 19.05
CA LEU A 68 1.26 -12.45 17.65
C LEU A 68 0.16 -12.93 16.68
N LYS A 69 -0.56 -13.99 17.04
CA LYS A 69 -1.67 -14.49 16.23
C LYS A 69 -2.79 -13.45 16.13
N SER A 70 -3.18 -12.88 17.27
CA SER A 70 -4.27 -11.91 17.38
C SER A 70 -3.95 -10.62 16.61
N SER A 71 -2.75 -10.07 16.78
CA SER A 71 -2.29 -8.89 16.03
C SER A 71 -2.20 -9.17 14.54
N TRP A 72 -1.70 -10.34 14.13
CA TRP A 72 -1.63 -10.71 12.71
C TRP A 72 -3.02 -10.82 12.06
N GLU A 73 -4.02 -11.32 12.79
CA GLU A 73 -5.40 -11.35 12.31
C GLU A 73 -5.89 -9.93 12.00
N LYS A 74 -5.68 -8.97 12.90
CA LYS A 74 -6.07 -7.57 12.69
C LYS A 74 -5.30 -6.91 11.54
N ILE A 75 -3.99 -7.10 11.47
CA ILE A 75 -3.17 -6.62 10.35
C ILE A 75 -3.66 -7.18 9.01
N SER A 76 -4.09 -8.45 8.97
CA SER A 76 -4.63 -9.03 7.74
C SER A 76 -5.94 -8.36 7.28
N TRP A 77 -6.77 -7.90 8.21
CA TRP A 77 -7.98 -7.11 7.90
C TRP A 77 -7.65 -5.68 7.49
N ASN A 78 -6.61 -5.07 8.06
CA ASN A 78 -6.13 -3.75 7.65
C ASN A 78 -5.72 -3.72 6.16
N ILE A 79 -5.12 -4.80 5.64
CA ILE A 79 -4.82 -4.94 4.20
C ILE A 79 -6.10 -4.95 3.34
N GLU A 80 -7.18 -5.58 3.81
CA GLU A 80 -8.48 -5.53 3.10
C GLU A 80 -9.11 -4.13 3.19
N SER A 81 -8.99 -3.46 4.34
CA SER A 81 -9.47 -2.09 4.50
C SER A 81 -8.77 -1.14 3.52
N GLU A 82 -7.46 -1.27 3.32
CA GLU A 82 -6.73 -0.53 2.29
C GLU A 82 -7.30 -0.83 0.89
N ALA A 83 -7.57 -2.10 0.58
CA ALA A 83 -8.18 -2.48 -0.69
C ALA A 83 -9.54 -1.81 -0.92
N ASP A 84 -10.39 -1.75 0.11
CA ASP A 84 -11.71 -1.12 0.05
C ASP A 84 -11.66 0.39 -0.19
N ILE A 85 -10.67 1.08 0.38
CA ILE A 85 -10.43 2.51 0.14
C ILE A 85 -10.13 2.76 -1.35
N HIS A 86 -9.19 2.00 -1.92
CA HIS A 86 -8.85 2.10 -3.34
C HIS A 86 -10.00 1.69 -4.27
N ARG A 87 -10.77 0.68 -3.89
CA ARG A 87 -11.99 0.25 -4.62
C ARG A 87 -13.05 1.35 -4.63
N THR A 88 -13.20 2.07 -3.52
CA THR A 88 -14.13 3.20 -3.41
C THR A 88 -13.69 4.36 -4.32
N LEU A 89 -12.41 4.74 -4.28
CA LEU A 89 -11.83 5.74 -5.18
C LEU A 89 -12.04 5.35 -6.65
N ALA A 90 -11.79 4.08 -7.01
CA ALA A 90 -12.00 3.56 -8.36
C ALA A 90 -13.45 3.76 -8.83
N ASN A 91 -14.42 3.43 -7.98
CA ASN A 91 -15.84 3.55 -8.28
C ASN A 91 -16.27 5.01 -8.45
N GLN A 92 -15.78 5.90 -7.59
CA GLN A 92 -16.02 7.34 -7.66
C GLN A 92 -15.47 7.95 -8.96
N LEU A 93 -14.21 7.64 -9.32
CA LEU A 93 -13.59 8.09 -10.57
C LEU A 93 -14.39 7.65 -11.81
N HIS A 94 -14.89 6.42 -11.81
CA HIS A 94 -15.69 5.92 -12.93
C HIS A 94 -17.10 6.52 -12.96
N GLY A 95 -17.79 6.49 -11.82
CA GLY A 95 -19.21 6.84 -11.69
C GLY A 95 -19.47 8.35 -11.66
N GLU A 96 -18.72 9.07 -10.85
CA GLU A 96 -18.96 10.48 -10.56
C GLU A 96 -18.13 11.42 -11.43
N ALA A 97 -17.00 10.98 -11.96
CA ALA A 97 -16.21 11.79 -12.90
C ALA A 97 -16.40 11.33 -14.36
N ALA A 98 -15.92 10.14 -14.73
CA ALA A 98 -15.88 9.71 -16.13
C ALA A 98 -17.28 9.61 -16.78
N LYS A 99 -18.26 9.02 -16.10
CA LYS A 99 -19.64 8.91 -16.62
C LYS A 99 -20.35 10.27 -16.68
N GLN A 100 -20.14 11.15 -15.70
CA GLN A 100 -20.74 12.48 -15.69
C GLN A 100 -20.26 13.32 -16.88
N ILE A 101 -18.95 13.32 -17.16
CA ILE A 101 -18.40 14.03 -18.33
C ILE A 101 -18.97 13.50 -19.64
N LYS A 102 -19.12 12.17 -19.79
CA LYS A 102 -19.74 11.57 -20.99
C LYS A 102 -21.20 12.00 -21.15
N ALA A 103 -21.98 11.92 -20.08
CA ALA A 103 -23.38 12.35 -20.09
C ALA A 103 -23.54 13.85 -20.39
N PHE A 104 -22.62 14.67 -19.88
CA PHE A 104 -22.57 16.10 -20.16
C PHE A 104 -22.34 16.38 -21.64
N VAL A 105 -21.35 15.73 -22.26
CA VAL A 105 -21.06 15.87 -23.71
C VAL A 105 -22.27 15.48 -24.57
N GLU A 106 -22.97 14.40 -24.22
CA GLU A 106 -24.18 13.98 -24.93
C GLU A 106 -25.30 15.02 -24.81
N THR A 107 -25.45 15.63 -23.63
CA THR A 107 -26.44 16.68 -23.37
C THR A 107 -26.15 17.93 -24.20
N GLN A 108 -24.91 18.41 -24.21
CA GLN A 108 -24.53 19.53 -25.07
C GLN A 108 -24.75 19.24 -26.56
N SER A 109 -24.47 18.01 -26.99
CA SER A 109 -24.70 17.61 -28.39
C SER A 109 -26.16 17.73 -28.80
N LYS A 110 -27.09 17.34 -27.90
CA LYS A 110 -28.55 17.45 -28.12
C LYS A 110 -29.01 18.90 -28.25
N THR A 111 -28.38 19.82 -27.52
CA THR A 111 -28.67 21.27 -27.59
C THR A 111 -28.08 21.92 -28.84
N ARG A 112 -26.83 21.60 -29.21
CA ARG A 112 -26.12 22.24 -30.33
C ARG A 112 -26.64 21.83 -31.70
N LYS A 113 -26.84 20.52 -31.93
CA LYS A 113 -27.14 19.95 -33.26
C LYS A 113 -28.36 20.59 -33.96
N PRO A 114 -29.50 20.86 -33.28
CA PRO A 114 -30.64 21.50 -33.92
C PRO A 114 -30.31 22.89 -34.47
N VAL A 115 -29.60 23.71 -33.70
CA VAL A 115 -29.22 25.08 -34.11
C VAL A 115 -28.16 25.05 -35.22
N GLU A 116 -27.25 24.07 -35.17
CA GLU A 116 -26.27 23.80 -36.24
C GLU A 116 -26.96 23.48 -37.57
N VAL A 117 -28.03 22.68 -37.57
CA VAL A 117 -28.82 22.37 -38.77
C VAL A 117 -29.63 23.57 -39.27
N GLU A 118 -30.19 24.38 -38.36
CA GLU A 118 -30.93 25.59 -38.71
C GLU A 118 -30.05 26.58 -39.50
N VAL A 119 -28.83 26.85 -39.02
CA VAL A 119 -27.92 27.79 -39.68
C VAL A 119 -27.40 27.27 -41.03
N GLU A 120 -27.09 25.96 -41.13
CA GLU A 120 -26.70 25.34 -42.40
C GLU A 120 -27.80 25.46 -43.46
N LYS A 121 -29.06 25.21 -43.06
CA LYS A 121 -30.22 25.31 -43.95
C LYS A 121 -30.48 26.75 -44.39
N ALA A 122 -30.40 27.70 -43.47
CA ALA A 122 -30.61 29.12 -43.76
C ALA A 122 -29.53 29.66 -44.70
N TYR A 123 -28.26 29.31 -44.46
CA TYR A 123 -27.14 29.68 -45.33
C TYR A 123 -27.30 29.12 -46.74
N LYS A 124 -27.66 27.83 -46.86
CA LYS A 124 -27.88 27.21 -48.17
C LYS A 124 -28.98 27.93 -48.96
N ASN A 125 -30.11 28.22 -48.32
CA ASN A 125 -31.20 28.96 -48.94
C ASN A 125 -30.75 30.36 -49.40
N PHE A 126 -30.04 31.11 -48.55
CA PHE A 126 -29.48 32.41 -48.90
C PHE A 126 -28.52 32.32 -50.11
N SER A 127 -27.59 31.36 -50.10
CA SER A 127 -26.61 31.16 -51.18
C SER A 127 -27.29 30.84 -52.52
N ASP A 128 -28.29 29.96 -52.51
CA ASP A 128 -29.07 29.63 -53.70
C ASP A 128 -29.81 30.87 -54.26
N ARG A 129 -30.44 31.66 -53.38
CA ARG A 129 -31.14 32.91 -53.76
C ARG A 129 -30.20 33.99 -54.26
N LEU A 130 -29.03 34.12 -53.67
CA LEU A 130 -28.00 35.06 -54.11
C LEU A 130 -27.54 34.72 -55.53
N SER A 131 -27.32 33.44 -55.84
CA SER A 131 -26.99 32.98 -57.19
C SER A 131 -28.07 33.36 -58.21
N ASP A 132 -29.34 33.14 -57.88
CA ASP A 132 -30.47 33.51 -58.75
C ASP A 132 -30.60 35.02 -58.94
N SER A 133 -30.40 35.81 -57.87
CA SER A 133 -30.42 37.26 -57.90
C SER A 133 -29.31 37.82 -58.81
N LEU A 134 -28.09 37.27 -58.73
CA LEU A 134 -26.98 37.65 -59.59
C LEU A 134 -27.25 37.35 -61.07
N LYS A 135 -27.90 36.23 -61.40
CA LYS A 135 -28.34 35.93 -62.77
C LYS A 135 -29.38 36.94 -63.26
N LYS A 136 -30.36 37.30 -62.43
CA LYS A 136 -31.39 38.30 -62.76
C LYS A 136 -30.80 39.70 -62.94
N LYS A 137 -29.82 40.07 -62.10
CA LYS A 137 -29.03 41.30 -62.26
C LYS A 137 -28.34 41.34 -63.63
N GLY A 138 -27.66 40.26 -64.00
CA GLY A 138 -27.00 40.14 -65.31
C GLY A 138 -27.96 40.28 -66.49
N ALA A 139 -29.13 39.63 -66.40
CA ALA A 139 -30.18 39.76 -67.43
C ALA A 139 -30.73 41.20 -67.53
N SER A 140 -30.99 41.86 -66.40
CA SER A 140 -31.43 43.26 -66.36
C SER A 140 -30.42 44.19 -67.01
N HIS A 141 -29.14 44.08 -66.61
CA HIS A 141 -28.05 44.85 -67.20
C HIS A 141 -27.92 44.63 -68.71
N SER A 142 -28.03 43.39 -69.18
CA SER A 142 -27.97 43.08 -70.61
C SER A 142 -29.11 43.76 -71.38
N LYS A 143 -30.34 43.73 -70.85
CA LYS A 143 -31.50 44.36 -71.50
C LYS A 143 -31.43 45.88 -71.51
N SER A 144 -30.97 46.50 -70.43
CA SER A 144 -30.73 47.94 -70.41
C SER A 144 -29.64 48.36 -71.40
N LYS A 145 -28.54 47.59 -71.49
CA LYS A 145 -27.46 47.85 -72.46
C LYS A 145 -27.94 47.71 -73.91
N GLU A 146 -28.75 46.69 -74.21
CA GLU A 146 -29.37 46.51 -75.53
C GLU A 146 -30.23 47.72 -75.92
N VAL A 147 -31.02 48.27 -74.99
CA VAL A 147 -31.85 49.47 -75.22
C VAL A 147 -30.98 50.69 -75.52
N GLU A 148 -29.92 50.91 -74.73
CA GLU A 148 -29.02 52.04 -74.94
C GLU A 148 -28.34 51.98 -76.31
N THR A 149 -27.88 50.79 -76.70
CA THR A 149 -27.31 50.59 -78.05
C THR A 149 -28.31 50.88 -79.16
N LEU A 150 -29.60 50.60 -78.96
CA LEU A 150 -30.64 50.94 -79.93
C LEU A 150 -30.92 52.45 -79.96
N HIS A 151 -30.86 53.14 -78.82
CA HIS A 151 -30.95 54.60 -78.76
C HIS A 151 -29.79 55.27 -79.49
N ASP A 152 -28.55 54.82 -79.25
CA ASP A 152 -27.35 55.32 -79.95
C ASP A 152 -27.52 55.18 -81.48
N GLN A 153 -27.98 54.01 -81.95
CA GLN A 153 -28.27 53.78 -83.37
C GLN A 153 -29.33 54.74 -83.94
N MET A 154 -30.35 55.08 -83.14
CA MET A 154 -31.39 56.01 -83.57
C MET A 154 -30.88 57.45 -83.63
N GLU A 155 -30.02 57.84 -82.70
CA GLU A 155 -29.38 59.15 -82.70
C GLU A 155 -28.44 59.32 -83.90
N ASP A 156 -27.59 58.32 -84.18
CA ASP A 156 -26.73 58.32 -85.37
C ASP A 156 -27.54 58.41 -86.68
N THR A 157 -28.66 57.68 -86.76
CA THR A 157 -29.58 57.73 -87.91
C THR A 157 -30.17 59.13 -88.10
N LYS A 158 -30.58 59.80 -87.01
CA LYS A 158 -31.12 61.17 -87.04
C LYS A 158 -30.06 62.23 -87.41
N GLN A 159 -28.81 62.01 -87.01
CA GLN A 159 -27.68 62.91 -87.35
C GLN A 159 -27.15 62.70 -88.77
N GLY A 160 -27.71 61.77 -89.56
CA GLY A 160 -27.27 61.49 -90.92
C GLY A 160 -25.92 60.76 -90.99
N LYS A 161 -25.47 60.16 -89.89
CA LYS A 161 -24.24 59.34 -89.86
C LYS A 161 -24.58 57.92 -90.32
N GLY A 162 -24.23 57.57 -91.56
CA GLY A 162 -24.43 56.23 -92.14
C GLY A 162 -25.18 56.21 -93.48
N LYS A 163 -25.69 55.04 -93.90
CA LYS A 163 -26.52 54.88 -95.11
C LYS A 163 -27.85 55.62 -94.94
N ALA A 164 -28.36 56.29 -96.00
CA ALA A 164 -29.67 56.92 -95.99
C ALA A 164 -30.76 55.90 -95.60
N VAL A 165 -31.48 56.18 -94.51
CA VAL A 165 -32.47 55.29 -93.90
C VAL A 165 -33.88 55.81 -94.26
N SER A 166 -34.79 54.91 -94.65
CA SER A 166 -36.16 55.31 -95.01
C SER A 166 -37.01 55.62 -93.77
N ASP A 167 -38.07 56.43 -93.91
CA ASP A 167 -39.02 56.70 -92.81
C ASP A 167 -39.59 55.41 -92.21
N LYS A 168 -39.80 54.37 -93.04
CA LYS A 168 -40.26 53.05 -92.59
C LYS A 168 -39.24 52.36 -91.66
N ASP A 169 -37.95 52.53 -91.92
CA ASP A 169 -36.88 51.95 -91.11
C ASP A 169 -36.71 52.71 -89.79
N ILE A 170 -36.94 54.03 -89.77
CA ILE A 170 -37.00 54.85 -88.55
C ILE A 170 -38.15 54.36 -87.65
N THR A 171 -39.37 54.24 -88.18
CA THR A 171 -40.53 53.72 -87.43
C THR A 171 -40.28 52.31 -86.89
N LYS A 172 -39.56 51.46 -87.65
CA LYS A 172 -39.20 50.11 -87.22
C LYS A 172 -38.18 50.12 -86.06
N LEU A 173 -37.22 51.05 -86.08
CA LEU A 173 -36.25 51.21 -85.00
C LEU A 173 -36.91 51.77 -83.73
N GLU A 174 -37.82 52.74 -83.85
CA GLU A 174 -38.65 53.24 -82.75
C GLU A 174 -39.48 52.12 -82.11
N ALA A 175 -40.10 51.26 -82.93
CA ALA A 175 -40.84 50.10 -82.44
C ALA A 175 -39.93 49.08 -81.71
N LYS A 176 -38.70 48.85 -82.20
CA LYS A 176 -37.71 47.99 -81.53
C LYS A 176 -37.27 48.58 -80.19
N ILE A 177 -37.02 49.88 -80.13
CA ILE A 177 -36.66 50.59 -78.90
C ILE A 177 -37.78 50.47 -77.88
N LYS A 178 -39.02 50.78 -78.27
CA LYS A 178 -40.19 50.65 -77.39
C LYS A 178 -40.30 49.23 -76.81
N LYS A 179 -40.20 48.20 -77.66
CA LYS A 179 -40.22 46.79 -77.22
C LYS A 179 -39.02 46.43 -76.33
N GLY A 180 -37.85 46.96 -76.64
CA GLY A 180 -36.64 46.80 -75.84
C GLY A 180 -36.81 47.41 -74.44
N MET A 181 -37.34 48.63 -74.35
CA MET A 181 -37.65 49.32 -73.09
C MET A 181 -38.65 48.53 -72.26
N GLU A 182 -39.75 48.05 -72.86
CA GLU A 182 -40.72 47.18 -72.17
C GLU A 182 -40.06 45.91 -71.62
N SER A 183 -39.17 45.28 -72.39
CA SER A 183 -38.40 44.11 -71.94
C SER A 183 -37.41 44.44 -70.82
N ALA A 184 -36.73 45.59 -70.89
CA ALA A 184 -35.80 46.04 -69.87
C ALA A 184 -36.53 46.32 -68.56
N ILE A 185 -37.64 47.06 -68.61
CA ILE A 185 -38.52 47.34 -67.46
C ILE A 185 -39.00 46.04 -66.81
N LYS A 186 -39.43 45.06 -67.61
CA LYS A 186 -39.85 43.75 -67.08
C LYS A 186 -38.70 43.02 -66.37
N SER A 187 -37.51 42.95 -66.98
CA SER A 187 -36.38 42.24 -66.37
C SER A 187 -35.81 42.95 -65.13
N ASP A 188 -35.91 44.28 -65.09
CA ASP A 188 -35.57 45.08 -63.90
C ASP A 188 -36.55 44.81 -62.76
N LYS A 189 -37.86 44.75 -63.06
CA LYS A 189 -38.87 44.34 -62.09
C LYS A 189 -38.58 42.95 -61.52
N ASP A 190 -38.29 41.96 -62.38
CA ASP A 190 -37.92 40.61 -61.96
C ASP A 190 -36.67 40.61 -61.05
N TYR A 191 -35.67 41.44 -61.37
CA TYR A 191 -34.47 41.59 -60.53
C TYR A 191 -34.80 42.22 -59.17
N ARG A 192 -35.58 43.31 -59.13
CA ARG A 192 -35.99 43.95 -57.87
C ARG A 192 -36.78 43.00 -56.97
N GLU A 193 -37.68 42.21 -57.52
CA GLU A 193 -38.41 41.19 -56.76
C GLU A 193 -37.48 40.10 -56.21
N MET A 194 -36.49 39.66 -57.00
CA MET A 194 -35.52 38.65 -56.55
C MET A 194 -34.54 39.21 -55.50
N TYR A 195 -34.10 40.46 -55.66
CA TYR A 195 -33.28 41.17 -54.68
C TYR A 195 -33.97 41.22 -53.32
N MET A 196 -35.25 41.64 -53.28
CA MET A 196 -36.01 41.70 -52.03
C MET A 196 -36.17 40.33 -51.38
N LYS A 197 -36.34 39.26 -52.16
CA LYS A 197 -36.38 37.88 -51.64
C LYS A 197 -35.03 37.45 -51.06
N THR A 198 -33.94 37.78 -51.75
CA THR A 198 -32.56 37.46 -51.31
C THR A 198 -32.23 38.15 -50.01
N GLU A 199 -32.60 39.43 -49.88
CA GLU A 199 -32.36 40.21 -48.67
C GLU A 199 -33.11 39.64 -47.46
N ARG A 200 -34.35 39.15 -47.63
CA ARG A 200 -35.07 38.44 -46.57
C ARG A 200 -34.35 37.17 -46.13
N THR A 201 -33.87 36.36 -47.08
CA THR A 201 -33.12 35.13 -46.74
C THR A 201 -31.76 35.42 -46.10
N ARG A 202 -31.12 36.55 -46.43
CA ARG A 202 -29.89 37.01 -45.77
C ARG A 202 -30.16 37.34 -44.30
N LEU A 203 -31.21 38.10 -44.01
CA LEU A 203 -31.62 38.44 -42.65
C LEU A 203 -32.01 37.19 -41.83
N GLU A 204 -32.68 36.22 -42.45
CA GLU A 204 -32.97 34.93 -41.81
C GLU A 204 -31.69 34.16 -41.46
N TRP A 205 -30.71 34.10 -42.38
CA TRP A 205 -29.42 33.50 -42.11
C TRP A 205 -28.68 34.21 -40.97
N GLU A 206 -28.59 35.54 -40.98
CA GLU A 206 -27.95 36.30 -39.91
C GLU A 206 -28.59 36.08 -38.55
N ALA A 207 -29.93 36.02 -38.49
CA ALA A 207 -30.64 35.71 -37.25
C ALA A 207 -30.32 34.29 -36.74
N THR A 208 -30.27 33.29 -37.63
CA THR A 208 -29.90 31.91 -37.25
C THR A 208 -28.42 31.80 -36.85
N MET A 209 -27.55 32.57 -37.48
CA MET A 209 -26.11 32.63 -37.17
C MET A 209 -25.87 33.26 -35.79
N SER A 210 -26.54 34.39 -35.50
CA SER A 210 -26.52 35.03 -34.18
C SER A 210 -26.97 34.05 -33.09
N LYS A 211 -28.11 33.36 -33.28
CA LYS A 211 -28.59 32.32 -32.36
C LYS A 211 -27.59 31.17 -32.18
N TYR A 212 -26.93 30.73 -33.27
CA TYR A 212 -25.90 29.70 -33.22
C TYR A 212 -24.69 30.15 -32.40
N CYS A 213 -24.18 31.36 -32.62
CA CYS A 213 -23.08 31.94 -31.84
C CYS A 213 -23.41 32.02 -30.35
N GLN A 214 -24.58 32.56 -29.99
CA GLN A 214 -25.02 32.67 -28.59
C GLN A 214 -25.16 31.29 -27.93
N THR A 215 -25.69 30.30 -28.65
CA THR A 215 -25.82 28.93 -28.16
C THR A 215 -24.45 28.30 -27.90
N CYS A 216 -23.53 28.44 -28.86
CA CYS A 216 -22.17 27.90 -28.73
C CYS A 216 -21.36 28.59 -27.63
N GLU A 217 -21.52 29.91 -27.45
CA GLU A 217 -20.88 30.67 -26.37
C GLU A 217 -21.33 30.16 -25.00
N LYS A 218 -22.65 30.05 -24.79
CA LYS A 218 -23.21 29.50 -23.56
C LYS A 218 -22.73 28.07 -23.29
N LEU A 219 -22.75 27.21 -24.30
CA LEU A 219 -22.28 25.82 -24.15
C LEU A 219 -20.78 25.78 -23.83
N GLU A 220 -19.97 26.67 -24.37
CA GLU A 220 -18.54 26.72 -24.06
C GLU A 220 -18.29 27.16 -22.62
N GLU A 221 -19.02 28.17 -22.12
CA GLU A 221 -18.98 28.58 -20.71
C GLU A 221 -19.38 27.43 -19.78
N GLU A 222 -20.49 26.75 -20.08
CA GLU A 222 -20.96 25.57 -19.33
C GLU A 222 -19.91 24.44 -19.35
N ARG A 223 -19.25 24.21 -20.49
CA ARG A 223 -18.24 23.15 -20.64
C ARG A 223 -17.01 23.44 -19.77
N VAL A 224 -16.50 24.67 -19.83
CA VAL A 224 -15.35 25.09 -19.03
C VAL A 224 -15.68 25.05 -17.53
N GLY A 225 -16.87 25.51 -17.15
CA GLY A 225 -17.36 25.41 -15.76
C GLY A 225 -17.45 23.97 -15.28
N HIS A 226 -18.10 23.09 -16.05
CA HIS A 226 -18.24 21.68 -15.69
C HIS A 226 -16.89 20.97 -15.55
N LEU A 227 -15.93 21.21 -16.47
CA LEU A 227 -14.60 20.61 -16.34
C LEU A 227 -13.84 21.12 -15.11
N LYS A 228 -13.96 22.41 -14.79
CA LYS A 228 -13.40 22.96 -13.54
C LYS A 228 -13.95 22.21 -12.32
N ASP A 229 -15.26 22.03 -12.26
CA ASP A 229 -15.91 21.31 -11.16
C ASP A 229 -15.44 19.84 -11.08
N MET A 230 -15.30 19.17 -12.23
CA MET A 230 -14.79 17.80 -12.28
C MET A 230 -13.32 17.69 -11.83
N PHE A 231 -12.48 18.69 -12.12
CA PHE A 231 -11.09 18.72 -11.64
C PHE A 231 -11.01 18.97 -10.14
N SER A 232 -11.85 19.85 -9.61
CA SER A 232 -11.98 20.04 -8.16
C SER A 232 -12.48 18.77 -7.46
N LEU A 233 -13.49 18.10 -8.05
CA LEU A 233 -13.99 16.83 -7.55
C LEU A 233 -12.90 15.75 -7.50
N TYR A 234 -12.10 15.63 -8.56
CA TYR A 234 -10.95 14.72 -8.59
C TYR A 234 -9.94 15.00 -7.47
N GLY A 235 -9.59 16.27 -7.26
CA GLY A 235 -8.72 16.67 -6.15
C GLY A 235 -9.28 16.29 -4.78
N ASN A 236 -10.58 16.50 -4.58
CA ASN A 236 -11.26 16.14 -3.32
C ASN A 236 -11.30 14.63 -3.09
N MET A 237 -11.53 13.82 -4.14
CA MET A 237 -11.48 12.36 -4.05
C MET A 237 -10.10 11.88 -3.59
N LEU A 238 -9.02 12.43 -4.15
CA LEU A 238 -7.66 12.08 -3.75
C LEU A 238 -7.35 12.50 -2.31
N ALA A 239 -7.80 13.70 -1.91
CA ALA A 239 -7.59 14.20 -0.55
C ALA A 239 -8.36 13.36 0.49
N ALA A 240 -9.55 12.85 0.15
CA ALA A 240 -10.35 12.02 1.05
C ALA A 240 -9.70 10.66 1.38
N VAL A 241 -8.90 10.11 0.47
CA VAL A 241 -8.18 8.84 0.69
C VAL A 241 -7.11 8.95 1.78
N ILE A 242 -6.48 10.13 1.93
CA ILE A 242 -5.35 10.33 2.85
C ILE A 242 -5.69 9.97 4.31
N PRO A 243 -6.73 10.56 4.93
CA PRO A 243 -7.05 10.24 6.33
C PRO A 243 -7.48 8.78 6.52
N GLU A 244 -8.14 8.16 5.54
CA GLU A 244 -8.53 6.74 5.62
C GLU A 244 -7.30 5.82 5.61
N LEU A 245 -6.32 6.08 4.73
CA LEU A 245 -5.06 5.33 4.71
C LEU A 245 -4.24 5.56 5.98
N GLN A 246 -4.20 6.80 6.47
CA GLN A 246 -3.52 7.13 7.71
C GLN A 246 -4.06 6.30 8.88
N GLN A 247 -5.39 6.18 8.99
CA GLN A 247 -6.03 5.36 10.02
C GLN A 247 -5.63 3.87 9.92
N VAL A 248 -5.53 3.33 8.70
CA VAL A 248 -5.06 1.95 8.49
C VAL A 248 -3.62 1.78 8.99
N TYR A 249 -2.73 2.72 8.68
CA TYR A 249 -1.32 2.65 9.09
C TYR A 249 -1.14 2.79 10.60
N GLU A 250 -1.86 3.71 11.23
CA GLU A 250 -1.89 3.86 12.70
C GLU A 250 -2.42 2.59 13.37
N SER A 251 -3.45 1.95 12.82
CA SER A 251 -3.94 0.67 13.33
C SER A 251 -2.88 -0.43 13.22
N ILE A 252 -2.15 -0.54 12.10
CA ILE A 252 -1.08 -1.54 11.95
C ILE A 252 0.02 -1.32 13.01
N GLN A 253 0.44 -0.07 13.23
CA GLN A 253 1.42 0.26 14.27
C GLN A 253 0.93 -0.09 15.67
N HIS A 254 -0.35 0.20 15.96
CA HIS A 254 -0.96 -0.16 17.23
C HIS A 254 -1.00 -1.68 17.44
N GLU A 255 -1.45 -2.45 16.45
CA GLU A 255 -1.51 -3.91 16.56
C GLU A 255 -0.11 -4.54 16.71
N ALA A 256 0.91 -3.96 16.08
CA ALA A 256 2.29 -4.38 16.25
C ALA A 256 2.81 -4.16 17.67
N SER A 257 2.40 -3.07 18.35
CA SER A 257 2.82 -2.79 19.73
C SER A 257 2.12 -3.67 20.76
N GLN A 258 1.02 -4.34 20.40
CA GLN A 258 0.34 -5.31 21.28
C GLN A 258 1.04 -6.68 21.33
N ILE A 259 2.07 -6.92 20.52
CA ILE A 259 2.77 -8.20 20.48
C ILE A 259 3.71 -8.29 21.67
N SER A 260 3.49 -9.28 22.54
CA SER A 260 4.32 -9.55 23.72
C SER A 260 5.05 -10.89 23.60
N PRO A 261 6.38 -10.90 23.37
CA PRO A 261 7.15 -12.14 23.29
C PRO A 261 7.07 -12.98 24.56
N LYS A 262 7.06 -12.35 25.75
CA LYS A 262 6.97 -13.02 27.05
C LYS A 262 5.62 -13.73 27.21
N GLU A 263 4.52 -13.04 26.90
CA GLU A 263 3.19 -13.64 26.94
C GLU A 263 3.02 -14.77 25.92
N ASP A 264 3.60 -14.64 24.72
CA ASP A 264 3.53 -15.67 23.69
C ASP A 264 4.30 -16.94 24.11
N VAL A 265 5.49 -16.80 24.71
CA VAL A 265 6.25 -17.93 25.26
C VAL A 265 5.45 -18.63 26.35
N ASN A 266 4.85 -17.86 27.27
CA ASN A 266 4.00 -18.41 28.32
C ASN A 266 2.78 -19.13 27.73
N THR A 267 2.10 -18.51 26.76
CA THR A 267 0.95 -19.11 26.06
C THR A 267 1.35 -20.43 25.37
N ILE A 268 2.53 -20.50 24.76
CA ILE A 268 3.05 -21.73 24.15
C ILE A 268 3.29 -22.79 25.23
N ALA A 269 3.92 -22.42 26.35
CA ALA A 269 4.16 -23.33 27.47
C ALA A 269 2.84 -23.86 28.07
N ASP A 270 1.83 -23.01 28.20
CA ASP A 270 0.52 -23.38 28.75
C ASP A 270 -0.27 -24.27 27.80
N VAL A 271 -0.26 -23.96 26.49
CA VAL A 271 -1.05 -24.67 25.48
C VAL A 271 -0.38 -25.96 25.01
N LYS A 272 0.95 -25.97 24.90
CA LYS A 272 1.72 -27.09 24.30
C LYS A 272 2.66 -27.78 25.29
N GLY A 273 2.96 -27.16 26.42
CA GLY A 273 3.89 -27.71 27.40
C GLY A 273 3.30 -28.91 28.14
N SER A 274 4.20 -29.79 28.57
CA SER A 274 3.89 -30.85 29.52
C SER A 274 4.81 -30.67 30.72
N PRO A 275 4.27 -30.53 31.94
CA PRO A 275 5.10 -30.38 33.12
C PRO A 275 5.99 -31.61 33.31
N ARG A 276 7.20 -31.38 33.81
CA ARG A 276 8.15 -32.45 34.13
C ARG A 276 7.64 -33.27 35.31
N GLY A 277 7.57 -34.59 35.15
CA GLY A 277 7.28 -35.52 36.25
C GLY A 277 8.44 -35.67 37.24
N PRO A 278 8.29 -36.51 38.29
CA PRO A 278 9.37 -36.78 39.24
C PRO A 278 10.61 -37.34 38.55
N SER A 279 11.79 -37.19 39.17
CA SER A 279 13.01 -37.82 38.69
C SER A 279 12.91 -39.33 38.89
N GLU A 280 12.86 -40.07 37.78
CA GLU A 280 12.88 -41.52 37.77
C GLU A 280 14.29 -42.04 37.48
N GLN A 281 14.81 -42.89 38.37
CA GLN A 281 16.11 -43.54 38.21
C GLN A 281 15.92 -45.06 38.28
N THR A 282 16.46 -45.78 37.29
CA THR A 282 16.49 -47.25 37.35
C THR A 282 17.52 -47.69 38.39
N LEU A 283 17.12 -48.60 39.26
CA LEU A 283 17.98 -49.12 40.32
C LEU A 283 18.66 -50.42 39.89
N TYR A 284 19.73 -50.78 40.59
CA TYR A 284 20.38 -52.07 40.39
C TYR A 284 19.48 -53.18 40.93
N ASP A 285 19.07 -54.07 40.02
CA ASP A 285 18.32 -55.27 40.31
C ASP A 285 19.19 -56.51 40.09
N CYS A 286 19.07 -57.51 40.96
CA CYS A 286 19.79 -58.77 40.82
C CYS A 286 18.95 -59.98 41.17
N TYR A 287 19.21 -61.11 40.50
CA TYR A 287 18.42 -62.34 40.64
C TYR A 287 18.31 -62.83 42.10
N GLU A 288 19.34 -62.62 42.91
CA GLU A 288 19.41 -63.09 44.30
C GLU A 288 18.54 -62.28 45.26
N GLU A 289 18.09 -61.08 44.86
CA GLU A 289 17.25 -60.24 45.70
C GLU A 289 15.78 -60.69 45.72
N ASP A 290 15.36 -61.43 44.69
CA ASP A 290 14.00 -61.97 44.59
C ASP A 290 13.87 -63.22 45.45
N LEU A 291 13.20 -63.05 46.60
CA LEU A 291 13.05 -64.11 47.59
C LEU A 291 12.06 -65.20 47.16
N GLU A 292 11.26 -64.96 46.13
CA GLU A 292 10.25 -65.91 45.62
C GLU A 292 10.85 -66.99 44.73
N ASN A 293 12.09 -66.81 44.24
CA ASN A 293 12.75 -67.80 43.41
C ASN A 293 13.47 -68.91 44.22
N ASN A 294 13.84 -70.00 43.56
CA ASN A 294 14.39 -71.22 44.18
C ASN A 294 15.89 -71.13 44.56
N PHE A 295 16.46 -69.93 44.75
CA PHE A 295 17.88 -69.78 45.09
C PHE A 295 18.17 -70.35 46.50
N ASN A 296 19.27 -71.10 46.61
CA ASN A 296 19.70 -71.69 47.88
C ASN A 296 20.04 -70.63 48.94
N PHE A 297 19.62 -70.85 50.17
CA PHE A 297 19.76 -69.90 51.28
C PHE A 297 21.19 -69.38 51.51
N GLU A 298 22.17 -70.27 51.74
CA GLU A 298 23.55 -69.85 52.05
C GLU A 298 24.22 -69.17 50.86
N ARG A 299 24.02 -69.70 49.64
CA ARG A 299 24.55 -69.08 48.42
C ARG A 299 23.91 -67.71 48.16
N ARG A 300 22.61 -67.55 48.42
CA ARG A 300 21.89 -66.26 48.27
C ARG A 300 22.45 -65.23 49.26
N LYS A 301 22.62 -65.64 50.52
CA LYS A 301 23.19 -64.80 51.57
C LYS A 301 24.60 -64.34 51.22
N GLU A 302 25.46 -65.24 50.73
CA GLU A 302 26.82 -64.90 50.30
C GLU A 302 26.82 -63.94 49.09
N ALA A 303 26.00 -64.21 48.08
CA ALA A 303 25.88 -63.40 46.87
C ALA A 303 25.36 -61.98 47.17
N LEU A 304 24.31 -61.85 48.00
CA LEU A 304 23.78 -60.55 48.42
C LEU A 304 24.84 -59.74 49.19
N ASN A 305 25.56 -60.37 50.14
CA ASN A 305 26.64 -59.69 50.87
C ASN A 305 27.76 -59.22 49.94
N ALA A 306 28.14 -60.04 48.96
CA ALA A 306 29.16 -59.67 47.97
C ALA A 306 28.71 -58.46 47.13
N LYS A 307 27.47 -58.44 46.64
CA LYS A 307 26.92 -57.34 45.84
C LYS A 307 26.73 -56.05 46.64
N ILE A 308 26.26 -56.14 47.88
CA ILE A 308 26.18 -55.00 48.80
C ILE A 308 27.57 -54.39 49.02
N LYS A 309 28.61 -55.22 49.17
CA LYS A 309 29.99 -54.75 49.33
C LYS A 309 30.51 -54.03 48.08
N ILE A 310 30.16 -54.51 46.89
CA ILE A 310 30.50 -53.84 45.61
C ILE A 310 29.83 -52.47 45.54
N LEU A 311 28.51 -52.41 45.74
CA LEU A 311 27.76 -51.15 45.71
C LEU A 311 28.26 -50.16 46.77
N ALA A 312 28.61 -50.63 47.97
CA ALA A 312 29.20 -49.79 49.00
C ALA A 312 30.57 -49.21 48.58
N SER A 313 31.40 -50.00 47.90
CA SER A 313 32.69 -49.51 47.39
C SER A 313 32.52 -48.50 46.27
N GLU A 314 31.53 -48.66 45.39
CA GLU A 314 31.21 -47.69 44.34
C GLU A 314 30.64 -46.40 44.93
N LEU A 315 29.73 -46.52 45.90
CA LEU A 315 29.17 -45.39 46.63
C LEU A 315 30.26 -44.53 47.30
N GLU A 316 31.26 -45.16 47.92
CA GLU A 316 32.38 -44.41 48.53
C GLU A 316 33.30 -43.74 47.50
N LYS A 317 33.45 -44.29 46.29
CA LYS A 317 34.17 -43.61 45.21
C LYS A 317 33.43 -42.36 44.76
N GLU A 318 32.12 -42.47 44.55
CA GLU A 318 31.27 -41.35 44.13
C GLU A 318 31.18 -40.25 45.21
N LYS A 319 31.10 -40.62 46.49
CA LYS A 319 31.18 -39.64 47.60
C LYS A 319 32.50 -38.87 47.61
N LYS A 320 33.63 -39.52 47.31
CA LYS A 320 34.94 -38.84 47.21
C LYS A 320 35.00 -37.93 45.99
N ALA A 321 34.48 -38.37 44.85
CA ALA A 321 34.34 -37.54 43.67
C ALA A 321 33.51 -36.29 43.96
N LYS A 322 32.37 -36.44 44.66
CA LYS A 322 31.54 -35.33 45.13
C LYS A 322 32.32 -34.31 45.94
N THR A 323 33.13 -34.74 46.91
CA THR A 323 33.95 -33.83 47.72
C THR A 323 34.89 -32.99 46.84
N GLY A 324 35.50 -33.60 45.82
CA GLY A 324 36.35 -32.87 44.86
C GLY A 324 35.59 -31.79 44.09
N VAL A 325 34.39 -32.11 43.59
CA VAL A 325 33.56 -31.16 42.83
C VAL A 325 32.98 -30.06 43.72
N VAL A 326 32.59 -30.38 44.96
CA VAL A 326 32.10 -29.38 45.93
C VAL A 326 33.22 -28.39 46.29
N ASN A 327 34.44 -28.88 46.56
CA ASN A 327 35.58 -28.00 46.84
C ASN A 327 35.89 -27.08 45.65
N LEU A 328 35.71 -27.56 44.41
CA LEU A 328 35.88 -26.75 43.21
C LEU A 328 34.82 -25.63 43.15
N MET A 329 33.57 -25.95 43.45
CA MET A 329 32.48 -24.98 43.51
C MET A 329 32.70 -23.90 44.58
N ASP A 330 33.15 -24.31 45.78
CA ASP A 330 33.48 -23.39 46.86
C ASP A 330 34.63 -22.44 46.47
N THR A 331 35.62 -22.97 45.74
CA THR A 331 36.75 -22.18 45.23
C THR A 331 36.29 -21.13 44.21
N TYR A 332 35.41 -21.50 43.28
CA TYR A 332 34.85 -20.58 42.28
C TYR A 332 33.94 -19.52 42.92
N SER A 333 33.16 -19.91 43.92
CA SER A 333 32.33 -18.97 44.68
C SER A 333 33.17 -17.96 45.48
N ALA A 334 34.35 -18.38 45.94
CA ALA A 334 35.30 -17.53 46.67
C ALA A 334 36.19 -16.66 45.74
N THR A 335 36.27 -16.96 44.44
CA THR A 335 37.10 -16.22 43.47
C THR A 335 36.33 -15.86 42.17
N PRO A 336 35.32 -14.97 42.24
CA PRO A 336 34.43 -14.68 41.10
C PRO A 336 35.13 -14.06 39.90
N GLU A 337 36.25 -13.35 40.10
CA GLU A 337 37.01 -12.71 39.02
C GLU A 337 37.68 -13.70 38.05
N TYR A 338 37.83 -14.97 38.45
CA TYR A 338 38.53 -16.01 37.68
C TYR A 338 37.59 -17.11 37.14
N CYS A 339 36.27 -16.97 37.31
CA CYS A 339 35.30 -17.97 36.88
C CYS A 339 34.04 -17.30 36.32
N ASN A 340 33.70 -17.59 35.06
CA ASN A 340 32.48 -17.08 34.44
C ASN A 340 31.24 -17.85 34.92
N GLN A 341 30.06 -17.23 34.77
CA GLN A 341 28.79 -17.81 35.21
C GLN A 341 28.49 -19.19 34.59
N GLU A 342 28.90 -19.39 33.33
CA GLU A 342 28.75 -20.66 32.63
C GLU A 342 29.52 -21.80 33.31
N THR A 343 30.79 -21.57 33.68
CA THR A 343 31.60 -22.56 34.38
C THR A 343 31.04 -22.88 35.78
N GLN A 344 30.48 -21.88 36.48
CA GLN A 344 29.81 -22.13 37.76
C GLN A 344 28.55 -23.00 37.60
N ASN A 345 27.79 -22.77 36.53
CA ASN A 345 26.61 -23.59 36.22
C ASN A 345 26.99 -25.04 35.87
N ASP A 346 28.08 -25.24 35.12
CA ASP A 346 28.59 -26.57 34.77
C ASP A 346 29.01 -27.37 36.02
N VAL A 347 29.73 -26.73 36.95
CA VAL A 347 30.12 -27.39 38.21
C VAL A 347 28.89 -27.70 39.07
N ALA A 348 27.92 -26.79 39.15
CA ALA A 348 26.65 -27.05 39.84
C ALA A 348 25.90 -28.25 39.23
N MET A 349 25.90 -28.37 37.91
CA MET A 349 25.30 -29.50 37.19
C MET A 349 26.05 -30.80 37.50
N GLN A 350 27.38 -30.77 37.55
CA GLN A 350 28.19 -31.92 37.94
C GLN A 350 27.90 -32.39 39.38
N ILE A 351 27.71 -31.47 40.33
CA ILE A 351 27.28 -31.81 41.70
C ILE A 351 25.91 -32.49 41.68
N THR A 352 24.98 -31.98 40.87
CA THR A 352 23.64 -32.57 40.70
C THR A 352 23.72 -34.00 40.15
N HIS A 353 24.56 -34.23 39.14
CA HIS A 353 24.80 -35.55 38.57
C HIS A 353 25.39 -36.54 39.59
N VAL A 354 26.44 -36.14 40.30
CA VAL A 354 27.07 -37.00 41.32
C VAL A 354 26.09 -37.32 42.45
N ASN A 355 25.26 -36.36 42.88
CA ASN A 355 24.20 -36.62 43.86
C ASN A 355 23.18 -37.64 43.35
N ALA A 356 22.76 -37.55 42.09
CA ALA A 356 21.82 -38.52 41.51
C ALA A 356 22.42 -39.94 41.47
N VAL A 357 23.69 -40.08 41.11
CA VAL A 357 24.39 -41.39 41.13
C VAL A 357 24.48 -41.94 42.55
N ILE A 358 24.83 -41.10 43.53
CA ILE A 358 24.87 -41.46 44.95
C ILE A 358 23.48 -41.93 45.42
N ASP A 359 22.42 -41.20 45.10
CA ASP A 359 21.03 -41.56 45.45
C ASP A 359 20.65 -42.93 44.85
N SER A 360 20.99 -43.18 43.57
CA SER A 360 20.76 -44.48 42.91
C SER A 360 21.52 -45.63 43.59
N LEU A 361 22.82 -45.43 43.90
CA LEU A 361 23.64 -46.44 44.57
C LEU A 361 23.17 -46.71 46.00
N GLN A 362 22.75 -45.67 46.73
CA GLN A 362 22.19 -45.79 48.08
C GLN A 362 20.85 -46.54 48.06
N ALA A 363 19.94 -46.18 47.16
CA ALA A 363 18.66 -46.85 47.00
C ALA A 363 18.83 -48.32 46.57
N SER A 364 19.75 -48.59 45.66
CA SER A 364 20.11 -49.94 45.21
C SER A 364 20.70 -50.79 46.34
N SER A 365 21.63 -50.22 47.10
CA SER A 365 22.24 -50.89 48.26
C SER A 365 21.21 -51.18 49.35
N TYR A 366 20.36 -50.20 49.65
CA TYR A 366 19.23 -50.33 50.58
C TYR A 366 18.30 -51.49 50.20
N LYS A 367 17.92 -51.59 48.93
CA LYS A 367 17.10 -52.70 48.42
C LYS A 367 17.71 -54.05 48.73
N LEU A 368 18.98 -54.25 48.38
CA LEU A 368 19.67 -55.53 48.64
C LEU A 368 19.79 -55.81 50.15
N GLN A 369 20.01 -54.79 50.97
CA GLN A 369 20.03 -54.92 52.44
C GLN A 369 18.65 -55.33 52.99
N CYS A 370 17.55 -54.79 52.45
CA CYS A 370 16.20 -55.20 52.79
C CYS A 370 15.93 -56.66 52.40
N SER A 371 16.35 -57.09 51.20
CA SER A 371 16.24 -58.49 50.77
C SER A 371 17.07 -59.43 51.65
N LEU A 372 18.28 -59.02 52.04
CA LEU A 372 19.12 -59.77 52.97
C LEU A 372 18.51 -59.85 54.37
N ALA A 373 17.98 -58.73 54.91
CA ALA A 373 17.34 -58.70 56.22
C ALA A 373 16.10 -59.62 56.27
N LYS A 374 15.27 -59.58 55.22
CA LYS A 374 14.13 -60.50 55.04
C LYS A 374 14.59 -61.96 54.99
N LEU A 375 15.67 -62.26 54.26
CA LEU A 375 16.23 -63.60 54.15
C LEU A 375 16.70 -64.13 55.52
N THR A 376 17.38 -63.31 56.33
CA THR A 376 17.95 -63.74 57.62
C THR A 376 17.03 -63.55 58.83
N GLY A 377 15.81 -63.05 58.63
CA GLY A 377 14.86 -62.77 59.72
C GLY A 377 15.21 -61.55 60.58
N ASN A 378 16.02 -60.63 60.07
CA ASN A 378 16.40 -59.39 60.76
C ASN A 378 15.41 -58.26 60.45
N SER A 379 15.37 -57.24 61.30
CA SER A 379 14.64 -56.00 61.02
C SER A 379 15.23 -55.31 59.78
N GLN A 380 14.36 -54.83 58.89
CA GLN A 380 14.80 -54.08 57.72
C GLN A 380 15.46 -52.76 58.14
N PRO A 381 16.52 -52.32 57.42
CA PRO A 381 17.08 -51.00 57.64
C PRO A 381 16.06 -49.91 57.32
N GLN A 382 16.25 -48.73 57.90
CA GLN A 382 15.57 -47.51 57.48
C GLN A 382 16.49 -46.72 56.54
N HIS A 383 15.92 -46.08 55.53
CA HIS A 383 16.70 -45.23 54.62
C HIS A 383 15.87 -44.03 54.14
N PRO A 384 16.45 -42.83 54.04
CA PRO A 384 15.72 -41.62 53.62
C PRO A 384 15.03 -41.71 52.24
N LEU A 385 15.51 -42.62 51.37
CA LEU A 385 14.95 -42.82 50.03
C LEU A 385 13.90 -43.93 49.95
N MET A 386 13.58 -44.63 51.04
CA MET A 386 12.76 -45.85 50.98
C MET A 386 11.35 -45.63 50.43
N ASP A 387 10.72 -44.51 50.78
CA ASP A 387 9.36 -44.17 50.35
C ASP A 387 9.28 -43.80 48.85
N TYR A 388 10.43 -43.55 48.23
CA TYR A 388 10.53 -43.21 46.81
C TYR A 388 10.90 -44.42 45.93
N ILE A 389 11.13 -45.60 46.52
CA ILE A 389 11.52 -46.80 45.78
C ILE A 389 10.28 -47.63 45.46
N THR A 390 10.01 -47.82 44.18
CA THR A 390 8.96 -48.73 43.70
C THR A 390 9.60 -49.93 43.01
N SER A 391 9.06 -51.13 43.22
CA SER A 391 9.49 -52.34 42.50
C SER A 391 8.29 -52.96 41.81
N THR A 392 8.43 -53.26 40.53
CA THR A 392 7.42 -53.93 39.71
C THR A 392 8.02 -55.16 39.06
N ARG A 393 7.19 -56.03 38.48
CA ARG A 393 7.68 -57.13 37.62
C ARG A 393 7.36 -56.79 36.17
N ASP A 394 8.33 -57.01 35.30
CA ASP A 394 8.13 -56.89 33.86
C ASP A 394 7.23 -58.02 33.32
N LYS A 395 6.96 -58.01 32.01
CA LYS A 395 6.12 -59.02 31.35
C LYS A 395 6.72 -60.44 31.40
N GLN A 396 8.01 -60.55 31.71
CA GLN A 396 8.78 -61.78 31.81
C GLN A 396 8.92 -62.25 33.28
N GLY A 397 8.40 -61.49 34.24
CA GLY A 397 8.46 -61.79 35.67
C GLY A 397 9.73 -61.29 36.37
N THR A 398 10.62 -60.58 35.67
CA THR A 398 11.85 -60.00 36.24
C THR A 398 11.50 -58.78 37.07
N VAL A 399 12.11 -58.66 38.26
CA VAL A 399 11.96 -57.46 39.09
C VAL A 399 12.65 -56.28 38.43
N GLN A 400 11.94 -55.16 38.35
CA GLN A 400 12.46 -53.86 37.95
C GLN A 400 12.16 -52.84 39.04
N SER A 401 13.20 -52.17 39.54
CA SER A 401 13.05 -51.16 40.56
C SER A 401 13.38 -49.77 40.06
N THR A 402 12.62 -48.79 40.54
CA THR A 402 12.76 -47.39 40.18
C THR A 402 12.73 -46.53 41.44
N LEU A 403 13.67 -45.60 41.54
CA LEU A 403 13.65 -44.49 42.49
C LEU A 403 12.92 -43.32 41.84
N ARG A 404 11.77 -42.93 42.40
CA ARG A 404 10.91 -41.83 41.95
C ARG A 404 11.00 -40.67 42.92
N LYS A 405 12.00 -39.81 42.72
CA LYS A 405 12.26 -38.67 43.60
C LYS A 405 11.47 -37.44 43.14
N PRO A 406 10.62 -36.86 44.01
CA PRO A 406 10.00 -35.56 43.75
C PRO A 406 11.04 -34.50 43.34
N LEU A 407 10.68 -33.64 42.38
CA LEU A 407 11.62 -32.67 41.79
C LEU A 407 12.12 -31.63 42.79
N ASP A 408 11.32 -31.27 43.79
CA ASP A 408 11.70 -30.42 44.93
C ASP A 408 12.87 -30.99 45.75
N LEU A 409 13.01 -32.32 45.79
CA LEU A 409 14.14 -32.99 46.44
C LEU A 409 15.34 -33.15 45.51
N VAL A 410 15.17 -32.91 44.21
CA VAL A 410 16.23 -32.88 43.20
C VAL A 410 16.66 -31.41 43.06
N LYS A 411 17.64 -30.99 43.85
CA LYS A 411 18.22 -29.64 43.72
C LYS A 411 18.64 -29.42 42.27
N SER A 412 17.97 -28.51 41.56
CA SER A 412 18.40 -28.08 40.24
C SER A 412 19.64 -27.18 40.40
N PRO A 413 20.64 -27.29 39.51
CA PRO A 413 21.73 -26.33 39.48
C PRO A 413 21.15 -24.97 39.09
N GLY A 414 21.23 -24.01 40.00
CA GLY A 414 20.61 -22.69 39.85
C GLY A 414 19.15 -22.69 40.30
N GLY A 415 18.91 -22.14 41.48
CA GLY A 415 17.59 -21.57 41.75
C GLY A 415 17.42 -20.41 40.79
N TYR A 416 16.56 -20.57 39.79
CA TYR A 416 15.81 -19.42 39.32
C TYR A 416 14.87 -19.10 40.49
N GLU A 417 15.32 -18.25 41.41
CA GLU A 417 14.37 -17.42 42.12
C GLU A 417 13.59 -16.72 41.01
N SER A 418 12.29 -17.03 40.95
CA SER A 418 11.33 -16.21 40.22
C SER A 418 11.41 -14.83 40.87
N ASP A 419 12.23 -13.97 40.28
CA ASP A 419 12.20 -12.54 40.54
C ASP A 419 10.89 -12.01 39.93
N ASP A 420 9.78 -12.32 40.60
CA ASP A 420 8.51 -11.62 40.48
C ASP A 420 8.71 -10.22 41.08
N GLN A 421 9.47 -9.35 40.40
CA GLN A 421 9.42 -7.89 40.46
C GLN A 421 10.55 -7.22 39.67
N LEU A 422 10.56 -7.41 38.35
CA LEU A 422 11.06 -6.40 37.40
C LEU A 422 10.19 -6.46 36.13
N ASP A 423 8.92 -6.08 36.28
CA ASP A 423 8.22 -5.41 35.19
C ASP A 423 8.52 -3.89 35.35
N ASP A 424 8.59 -3.21 34.20
CA ASP A 424 8.88 -1.78 33.98
C ASP A 424 10.35 -1.39 33.81
N GLU A 425 10.93 -1.79 32.68
CA GLU A 425 11.62 -0.88 31.74
C GLU A 425 11.88 -1.62 30.42
N PHE A 426 10.82 -1.73 29.60
CA PHE A 426 10.98 -1.79 28.15
C PHE A 426 11.28 -0.35 27.71
N ASP A 427 12.49 0.11 27.97
CA ASP A 427 13.00 1.35 27.41
C ASP A 427 13.93 1.03 26.24
N ASP A 428 13.91 1.93 25.28
CA ASP A 428 14.34 1.77 23.90
C ASP A 428 15.63 0.98 23.67
N PHE A 429 15.63 0.27 22.53
CA PHE A 429 16.84 -0.15 21.83
C PHE A 429 17.73 1.08 21.56
N GLN A 430 18.58 1.46 22.51
CA GLN A 430 19.66 2.40 22.26
C GLN A 430 20.73 1.66 21.42
N PRO A 431 21.05 2.14 20.21
CA PRO A 431 22.23 1.66 19.53
C PRO A 431 23.42 2.16 20.32
N ASP A 432 24.26 1.21 20.73
CA ASP A 432 25.53 1.42 21.41
C ASP A 432 26.38 2.41 20.60
N GLY A 433 26.30 3.69 20.99
CA GLY A 433 27.01 4.80 20.36
C GLY A 433 28.47 4.72 20.73
N THR A 434 29.24 3.97 19.96
CA THR A 434 30.70 3.95 20.09
C THR A 434 31.21 5.36 19.75
N VAL A 435 31.59 6.13 20.77
CA VAL A 435 32.20 7.45 20.58
C VAL A 435 33.55 7.25 19.88
N LEU A 436 33.67 7.73 18.65
CA LEU A 436 34.89 7.62 17.85
C LEU A 436 35.91 8.72 18.21
N CYS A 437 35.46 9.98 18.28
CA CYS A 437 36.26 11.13 18.70
C CYS A 437 35.38 12.37 18.97
N GLN A 438 35.99 13.48 19.40
CA GLN A 438 35.34 14.79 19.47
C GLN A 438 35.92 15.73 18.41
N CYS A 439 35.07 16.52 17.78
CA CYS A 439 35.48 17.55 16.83
C CYS A 439 34.81 18.88 17.12
N LYS A 440 35.48 19.97 16.72
CA LYS A 440 34.98 21.33 16.82
C LYS A 440 34.55 21.83 15.44
N ALA A 441 33.34 22.36 15.32
CA ALA A 441 32.90 23.02 14.09
C ALA A 441 33.72 24.29 13.84
N ILE A 442 34.25 24.42 12.63
CA ILE A 442 35.06 25.57 12.17
C ILE A 442 34.33 26.41 11.12
N TYR A 443 33.27 25.85 10.51
CA TYR A 443 32.39 26.52 9.57
C TYR A 443 30.92 26.26 9.92
N ASP A 444 30.05 27.16 9.47
CA ASP A 444 28.61 27.09 9.68
C ASP A 444 27.97 26.18 8.63
N TYR A 445 27.08 25.27 9.04
CA TYR A 445 26.35 24.37 8.15
C TYR A 445 24.91 24.20 8.64
N GLN A 446 23.95 24.50 7.76
CA GLN A 446 22.52 24.43 8.04
C GLN A 446 21.91 23.16 7.43
N ALA A 447 21.23 22.39 8.27
CA ALA A 447 20.55 21.16 7.85
C ALA A 447 19.45 21.46 6.82
N THR A 448 19.47 20.71 5.72
CA THR A 448 18.49 20.74 4.62
C THR A 448 17.60 19.51 4.60
N GLN A 449 18.05 18.40 5.19
CA GLN A 449 17.30 17.15 5.34
C GLN A 449 17.09 16.82 6.83
N SER A 450 16.11 15.97 7.13
CA SER A 450 15.71 15.64 8.51
C SER A 450 16.75 14.81 9.28
N ASP A 451 17.71 14.20 8.58
CA ASP A 451 18.82 13.42 9.12
C ASP A 451 20.12 14.22 9.24
N GLU A 452 20.15 15.48 8.79
CA GLU A 452 21.32 16.36 8.85
C GLU A 452 21.37 17.19 10.15
N LEU A 453 22.57 17.44 10.66
CA LEU A 453 22.81 18.23 11.88
C LEU A 453 23.23 19.66 11.53
N THR A 454 22.54 20.65 12.08
CA THR A 454 22.96 22.05 11.97
C THR A 454 24.10 22.34 12.96
N ILE A 455 25.22 22.87 12.47
CA ILE A 455 26.43 23.11 13.27
C ILE A 455 26.94 24.54 13.04
N HIS A 456 27.40 25.21 14.10
CA HIS A 456 27.95 26.56 14.03
C HIS A 456 29.42 26.58 14.49
N PRO A 457 30.25 27.51 14.00
CA PRO A 457 31.65 27.60 14.42
C PRO A 457 31.79 27.72 15.95
N GLY A 458 32.49 26.78 16.55
CA GLY A 458 32.66 26.70 18.01
C GLY A 458 31.98 25.51 18.67
N ASP A 459 31.00 24.88 18.01
CA ASP A 459 30.27 23.73 18.53
C ASP A 459 31.18 22.51 18.71
N ILE A 460 31.02 21.79 19.83
CA ILE A 460 31.78 20.57 20.14
C ILE A 460 30.86 19.38 19.92
N ILE A 461 31.21 18.54 18.94
CA ILE A 461 30.37 17.46 18.46
C ILE A 461 31.04 16.13 18.80
N THR A 462 30.27 15.20 19.35
CA THR A 462 30.74 13.84 19.63
C THR A 462 30.47 12.96 18.43
N VAL A 463 31.52 12.54 17.72
CA VAL A 463 31.41 11.74 16.50
C VAL A 463 31.13 10.28 16.86
N THR A 464 30.03 9.73 16.33
CA THR A 464 29.59 8.35 16.57
C THR A 464 29.78 7.45 15.35
N ALA A 465 29.88 8.01 14.14
CA ALA A 465 30.25 7.27 12.92
C ALA A 465 30.92 8.17 11.87
N ARG A 466 31.82 7.60 11.05
CA ARG A 466 32.37 8.25 9.85
C ARG A 466 31.84 7.52 8.62
N LEU A 467 31.12 8.20 7.74
CA LEU A 467 30.55 7.63 6.53
C LEU A 467 31.51 7.78 5.34
N ASP A 468 31.54 6.80 4.44
CA ASP A 468 32.46 6.76 3.29
C ASP A 468 32.20 7.87 2.24
N ASN A 469 31.10 8.61 2.37
CA ASN A 469 30.69 9.68 1.46
C ASN A 469 31.20 11.08 1.88
N GLY A 470 32.05 11.18 2.90
CA GLY A 470 32.61 12.44 3.39
C GLY A 470 31.76 13.15 4.46
N TRP A 471 30.75 12.47 4.99
CA TRP A 471 29.90 12.94 6.10
C TRP A 471 30.19 12.16 7.37
N TRP A 472 30.11 12.84 8.51
CA TRP A 472 30.23 12.23 9.83
C TRP A 472 28.88 12.31 10.54
N GLN A 473 28.59 11.31 11.34
CA GLN A 473 27.44 11.30 12.24
C GLN A 473 27.93 11.65 13.64
N GLY A 474 27.21 12.53 14.32
CA GLY A 474 27.54 12.87 15.69
C GLY A 474 26.39 13.50 16.45
N ASP A 475 26.62 13.66 17.74
CA ASP A 475 25.69 14.28 18.68
C ASP A 475 26.17 15.68 19.08
N LEU A 476 25.26 16.65 18.97
CA LEU A 476 25.44 18.01 19.47
C LEU A 476 24.20 18.37 20.31
N ASN A 477 24.36 18.54 21.61
CA ASN A 477 23.28 18.92 22.55
C ASN A 477 22.04 18.00 22.48
N ASN A 478 22.24 16.67 22.46
CA ASN A 478 21.18 15.66 22.31
C ASN A 478 20.45 15.69 20.96
N GLN A 479 21.01 16.37 19.96
CA GLN A 479 20.55 16.29 18.59
C GLN A 479 21.55 15.49 17.76
N GLN A 480 21.09 14.36 17.21
CA GLN A 480 21.89 13.51 16.34
C GLN A 480 21.59 13.79 14.88
N GLY A 481 22.64 13.80 14.07
CA GLY A 481 22.51 13.90 12.62
C GLY A 481 23.85 13.81 11.92
N ILE A 482 23.82 13.85 10.60
CA ILE A 482 25.01 13.86 9.76
C ILE A 482 25.45 15.29 9.42
N PHE A 483 26.76 15.52 9.37
CA PHE A 483 27.35 16.80 8.96
C PHE A 483 28.61 16.58 8.12
N PRO A 484 29.04 17.57 7.29
CA PRO A 484 30.20 17.40 6.44
C PRO A 484 31.51 17.38 7.25
N ALA A 485 32.36 16.38 7.02
CA ALA A 485 33.64 16.25 7.72
C ALA A 485 34.59 17.43 7.46
N SER A 486 34.44 18.13 6.34
CA SER A 486 35.24 19.31 5.98
C SER A 486 34.89 20.58 6.76
N TYR A 487 33.82 20.56 7.57
CA TYR A 487 33.33 21.70 8.34
C TYR A 487 33.75 21.67 9.82
N VAL A 488 34.50 20.64 10.20
CA VAL A 488 34.93 20.38 11.57
C VAL A 488 36.44 20.10 11.64
N GLU A 489 37.04 20.33 12.81
CA GLU A 489 38.43 20.00 13.13
C GLU A 489 38.43 19.06 14.35
N GLU A 490 39.10 17.91 14.27
CA GLU A 490 39.23 16.95 15.37
C GLU A 490 40.05 17.55 16.54
N ILE A 491 39.63 17.33 17.78
CA ILE A 491 40.21 17.94 19.00
C ILE A 491 41.28 17.05 19.62
#